data_AF-A0A376MN01-F1
#
_entry.id   AF-A0A376MN01-F1
#
_cell.length_a   1.000
_cell.length_b   1.000
_cell.length_c   1.000
_cell.angle_alpha   90.00
_cell.angle_beta   90.00
_cell.angle_gamma   90.00
#
_symmetry.space_group_name_H-M   'P 1'
#
loop_
_entity.id
_entity.type
_entity.pdbx_description
1 polymer ?
#
loop_
_entity_poly.entity_id
_entity_poly.type
_entity_poly.pdbx_seq_one_letter_code
_entity_poly.pdbx_strand_id
1 'polypeptide(L)'
;MKYDTSELCDIYQEDVNVVEPLFSNFGGRASFGGQIITVKCFEDNGLLYDLLEQNGRGRVLVVDGGGSVRRALVDAELARLAVQNEWEGLVIYGAVRQVDDLEELDIGIQAMAAIPVGAAGEGIGESDVRVNFGGVTFFSGDHLYADNTGIILSEIRWILNDRKGTARCLFSALPLGLHSKEITRKKKRNQTSSMRPSRACRRSCQPFCCSFRWLFSRSSSSR
;
A
#
# COMPACT_ATOMS: atom_id res chain seq x y z
N MET A 1 -17.05 -10.82 -5.60
CA MET A 1 -16.91 -11.32 -4.21
C MET A 1 -17.14 -10.14 -3.29
N LYS A 2 -17.90 -10.29 -2.19
CA LYS A 2 -18.11 -9.19 -1.24
C LYS A 2 -16.98 -9.18 -0.22
N TYR A 3 -16.33 -8.04 -0.06
CA TYR A 3 -15.35 -7.81 1.00
C TYR A 3 -15.94 -6.82 1.99
N ASP A 4 -15.68 -7.05 3.28
CA ASP A 4 -15.96 -6.11 4.36
C ASP A 4 -14.62 -5.75 4.99
N THR A 5 -14.14 -4.54 4.72
CA THR A 5 -12.83 -4.12 5.20
C THR A 5 -12.80 -3.93 6.71
N SER A 6 -13.95 -3.63 7.33
CA SER A 6 -14.06 -3.51 8.78
C SER A 6 -13.89 -4.86 9.45
N GLU A 7 -14.57 -5.89 8.93
CA GLU A 7 -14.41 -7.28 9.41
C GLU A 7 -12.96 -7.77 9.23
N LEU A 8 -12.34 -7.48 8.08
CA LEU A 8 -10.94 -7.85 7.83
C LEU A 8 -9.97 -7.16 8.81
N CYS A 9 -10.20 -5.89 9.14
CA CYS A 9 -9.42 -5.18 10.15
C CYS A 9 -9.61 -5.74 11.56
N ASP A 10 -10.82 -6.16 11.94
CA ASP A 10 -11.09 -6.77 13.24
C ASP A 10 -10.37 -8.11 13.41
N ILE A 11 -10.24 -8.89 12.33
CA ILE A 11 -9.62 -10.23 12.36
C ILE A 11 -8.09 -10.17 12.20
N TYR A 12 -7.58 -9.29 11.34
CA TYR A 12 -6.18 -9.29 10.86
C TYR A 12 -5.42 -8.00 11.20
N GLN A 13 -5.75 -7.34 12.30
CA GLN A 13 -5.25 -6.01 12.66
C GLN A 13 -3.71 -5.84 12.57
N GLU A 14 -2.93 -6.89 12.87
CA GLU A 14 -1.45 -6.84 12.83
C GLU A 14 -0.85 -7.12 11.44
N ASP A 15 -1.64 -7.65 10.49
CA ASP A 15 -1.19 -8.16 9.19
C ASP A 15 -1.70 -7.33 8.00
N VAL A 16 -2.43 -6.24 8.25
CA VAL A 16 -2.99 -5.34 7.23
C VAL A 16 -2.53 -3.91 7.44
N ASN A 17 -2.29 -3.21 6.32
CA ASN A 17 -2.06 -1.78 6.32
C ASN A 17 -3.33 -1.08 5.85
N VAL A 18 -3.83 -0.12 6.64
CA VAL A 18 -5.02 0.66 6.30
C VAL A 18 -4.56 1.93 5.58
N VAL A 19 -5.13 2.17 4.39
CA VAL A 19 -4.87 3.38 3.61
C VAL A 19 -5.68 4.54 4.20
N GLU A 20 -5.10 5.74 4.22
CA GLU A 20 -5.84 6.95 4.63
C GLU A 20 -7.15 7.12 3.82
N PRO A 21 -8.23 7.64 4.44
CA PRO A 21 -9.55 7.74 3.83
C PRO A 21 -9.64 8.90 2.83
N LEU A 22 -8.89 8.77 1.74
CA LEU A 22 -8.74 9.78 0.68
C LEU A 22 -9.64 9.51 -0.53
N PHE A 23 -10.24 8.33 -0.60
CA PHE A 23 -10.89 7.82 -1.81
C PHE A 23 -12.41 7.78 -1.66
N SER A 24 -13.08 7.99 -2.79
CA SER A 24 -14.52 7.79 -2.96
C SER A 24 -14.76 6.75 -4.05
N ASN A 25 -15.85 6.00 -3.92
CA ASN A 25 -16.24 5.03 -4.93
C ASN A 25 -16.90 5.74 -6.12
N PHE A 26 -16.45 5.40 -7.32
CA PHE A 26 -16.98 5.86 -8.60
C PHE A 26 -17.41 4.69 -9.51
N GLY A 27 -17.15 3.44 -9.12
CA GLY A 27 -17.50 2.26 -9.91
C GLY A 27 -18.79 1.61 -9.44
N GLY A 28 -19.40 0.78 -10.30
CA GLY A 28 -20.64 0.07 -9.97
C GLY A 28 -20.47 -1.04 -8.91
N ARG A 29 -19.23 -1.49 -8.62
CA ARG A 29 -18.96 -2.42 -7.53
C ARG A 29 -18.60 -1.70 -6.24
N ALA A 30 -19.45 -1.86 -5.22
CA ALA A 30 -19.21 -1.33 -3.87
C ALA A 30 -18.08 -2.02 -3.08
N SER A 31 -17.60 -3.18 -3.55
CA SER A 31 -16.47 -3.89 -2.94
C SER A 31 -15.72 -4.72 -3.97
N PHE A 32 -14.39 -4.74 -3.89
CA PHE A 32 -13.52 -5.48 -4.80
C PHE A 32 -12.16 -5.77 -4.15
N GLY A 33 -11.38 -6.64 -4.78
CA GLY A 33 -10.03 -6.93 -4.31
C GLY A 33 -9.31 -7.93 -5.19
N GLY A 34 -7.98 -7.91 -5.13
CA GLY A 34 -7.14 -8.69 -6.01
C GLY A 34 -5.66 -8.40 -5.82
N GLN A 35 -4.83 -9.08 -6.61
CA GLN A 35 -3.40 -8.83 -6.66
C GLN A 35 -3.14 -7.50 -7.37
N ILE A 36 -2.30 -6.64 -6.79
CA ILE A 36 -2.09 -5.31 -7.34
C ILE A 36 -1.02 -5.28 -8.42
N ILE A 37 -1.22 -4.40 -9.38
CA ILE A 37 -0.19 -3.89 -10.30
C ILE A 37 -0.10 -2.40 -10.07
N THR A 38 1.11 -1.90 -9.84
CA THR A 38 1.33 -0.49 -9.56
C THR A 38 1.78 0.28 -10.79
N VAL A 39 1.32 1.51 -10.91
CA VAL A 39 1.71 2.46 -11.96
C VAL A 39 1.94 3.80 -11.35
N LYS A 40 2.96 4.51 -11.82
CA LYS A 40 3.18 5.91 -11.51
C LYS A 40 3.15 6.73 -12.79
N CYS A 41 2.29 7.73 -12.82
CA CYS A 41 2.20 8.70 -13.90
C CYS A 41 1.84 10.08 -13.35
N PHE A 42 1.85 11.10 -14.21
CA PHE A 42 1.45 12.44 -13.79
C PHE A 42 0.68 13.13 -14.91
N GLU A 43 -0.63 13.25 -14.73
CA GLU A 43 -1.54 13.91 -15.69
C GLU A 43 -1.50 13.35 -17.12
N ASP A 44 -1.04 12.10 -17.24
CA ASP A 44 -0.98 11.30 -18.46
C ASP A 44 -1.55 9.91 -18.18
N ASN A 45 -2.36 9.39 -19.09
CA ASN A 45 -3.00 8.08 -18.97
C ASN A 45 -2.65 7.12 -20.10
N GLY A 46 -1.73 7.46 -21.01
CA GLY A 46 -1.41 6.62 -22.17
C GLY A 46 -0.95 5.22 -21.76
N LEU A 47 -0.09 5.12 -20.74
CA LEU A 47 0.39 3.85 -20.20
C LEU A 47 -0.73 3.00 -19.57
N LEU A 48 -1.82 3.63 -19.11
CA LEU A 48 -2.94 2.91 -18.50
C LEU A 48 -3.71 2.09 -19.55
N TYR A 49 -3.80 2.57 -20.80
CA TYR A 49 -4.41 1.81 -21.89
C TYR A 49 -3.66 0.49 -22.11
N ASP A 50 -2.33 0.55 -22.30
CA ASP A 50 -1.49 -0.64 -22.52
C ASP A 50 -1.58 -1.68 -21.40
N LEU A 51 -1.74 -1.22 -20.15
CA LEU A 51 -1.88 -2.10 -19.00
C LEU A 51 -3.28 -2.71 -18.92
N LEU A 52 -4.32 -1.92 -19.17
CA LEU A 52 -5.71 -2.36 -19.07
C LEU A 52 -6.13 -3.25 -20.24
N GLU A 53 -5.39 -3.27 -21.35
CA GLU A 53 -5.51 -4.28 -22.42
C GLU A 53 -5.08 -5.69 -21.98
N GLN A 54 -4.33 -5.82 -20.89
CA GLN A 54 -3.88 -7.12 -20.37
C GLN A 54 -4.97 -7.78 -19.53
N ASN A 55 -4.90 -9.12 -19.38
CA ASN A 55 -5.88 -9.90 -18.61
C ASN A 55 -5.96 -9.49 -17.13
N GLY A 56 -6.93 -8.68 -16.73
CA GLY A 56 -7.09 -8.16 -15.38
C GLY A 56 -7.67 -9.13 -14.34
N ARG A 57 -7.94 -10.38 -14.70
CA ARG A 57 -8.69 -11.29 -13.83
C ARG A 57 -8.00 -11.50 -12.48
N GLY A 58 -8.71 -11.19 -11.39
CA GLY A 58 -8.16 -11.25 -10.04
C GLY A 58 -7.09 -10.19 -9.73
N ARG A 59 -6.94 -9.17 -10.59
CA ARG A 59 -5.97 -8.08 -10.47
C ARG A 59 -6.65 -6.74 -10.25
N VAL A 60 -5.97 -5.85 -9.53
CA VAL A 60 -6.37 -4.46 -9.28
C VAL A 60 -5.25 -3.55 -9.77
N LEU A 61 -5.60 -2.51 -10.54
CA LEU A 61 -4.63 -1.52 -10.97
C LEU A 61 -4.55 -0.39 -9.94
N VAL A 62 -3.36 -0.12 -9.40
CA VAL A 62 -3.10 0.94 -8.43
C VAL A 62 -2.26 2.02 -9.09
N VAL A 63 -2.85 3.21 -9.26
CA VAL A 63 -2.24 4.32 -10.00
C VAL A 63 -1.88 5.45 -9.05
N ASP A 64 -0.59 5.73 -8.95
CA ASP A 64 -0.06 6.97 -8.35
C ASP A 64 -0.03 8.07 -9.42
N GLY A 65 -1.06 8.90 -9.43
CA GLY A 65 -1.17 10.10 -10.27
C GLY A 65 -0.54 11.35 -9.65
N GLY A 66 0.24 11.20 -8.57
CA GLY A 66 0.75 12.29 -7.75
C GLY A 66 -0.32 13.03 -6.95
N GLY A 67 -1.54 12.49 -6.86
CA GLY A 67 -2.67 13.13 -6.17
C GLY A 67 -3.21 14.35 -6.91
N SER A 68 -2.86 14.52 -8.20
CA SER A 68 -3.37 15.63 -9.00
C SER A 68 -4.86 15.45 -9.26
N VAL A 69 -5.63 16.46 -8.87
CA VAL A 69 -7.05 16.60 -9.20
C VAL A 69 -7.29 17.57 -10.36
N ARG A 70 -6.24 17.94 -11.11
CA ARG A 70 -6.32 18.90 -12.23
C ARG A 70 -6.73 18.27 -13.55
N ARG A 71 -6.49 16.96 -13.71
CA ARG A 71 -6.87 16.16 -14.89
C ARG A 71 -7.32 14.77 -14.46
N ALA A 72 -8.33 14.25 -15.15
CA ALA A 72 -8.86 12.92 -14.95
C ALA A 72 -7.99 11.87 -15.66
N LEU A 73 -7.46 10.92 -14.90
CA LEU A 73 -6.67 9.80 -15.43
C LEU A 73 -7.54 8.69 -16.01
N VAL A 74 -8.74 8.50 -15.44
CA VAL A 74 -9.71 7.49 -15.89
C VAL A 74 -10.99 8.15 -16.35
N ASP A 75 -11.48 7.68 -17.49
CA ASP A 75 -12.78 8.02 -18.06
C ASP A 75 -13.55 6.74 -18.43
N ALA A 76 -14.76 6.90 -18.97
CA ALA A 76 -15.64 5.78 -19.25
C ALA A 76 -15.06 4.81 -20.28
N GLU A 77 -14.31 5.30 -21.26
CA GLU A 77 -13.67 4.44 -22.28
C GLU A 77 -12.62 3.55 -21.63
N LEU A 78 -11.70 4.14 -20.87
CA LEU A 78 -10.65 3.39 -20.17
C LEU A 78 -11.22 2.41 -19.14
N ALA A 79 -12.29 2.79 -18.43
CA ALA A 79 -12.96 1.90 -17.49
C ALA A 79 -13.69 0.75 -18.18
N ARG A 80 -14.33 0.98 -19.34
CA ARG A 80 -14.93 -0.09 -20.17
C ARG A 80 -13.87 -1.07 -20.67
N LEU A 81 -12.69 -0.58 -21.06
CA LEU A 81 -11.55 -1.44 -21.42
C LEU A 81 -11.14 -2.34 -20.26
N ALA A 82 -11.06 -1.79 -19.04
CA ALA A 82 -10.75 -2.57 -17.84
C ALA A 82 -11.79 -3.69 -17.60
N VAL A 83 -13.09 -3.39 -17.74
CA VAL A 83 -14.17 -4.38 -17.63
C VAL A 83 -14.03 -5.48 -18.69
N GLN A 84 -13.78 -5.11 -19.95
CA GLN A 84 -13.64 -6.07 -21.05
C GLN A 84 -12.51 -7.07 -20.81
N ASN A 85 -11.43 -6.61 -20.17
CA ASN A 85 -10.29 -7.43 -19.82
C ASN A 85 -10.36 -8.02 -18.40
N GLU A 86 -11.54 -8.06 -17.77
CA GLU A 86 -11.80 -8.73 -16.49
C GLU A 86 -11.07 -8.15 -15.27
N TRP A 87 -10.69 -6.87 -15.27
CA TRP A 87 -10.09 -6.23 -14.09
C TRP A 87 -11.07 -6.19 -12.91
N GLU A 88 -10.59 -6.48 -11.70
CA GLU A 88 -11.43 -6.47 -10.50
C GLU A 88 -11.73 -5.04 -10.04
N GLY A 89 -10.75 -4.14 -10.21
CA GLY A 89 -10.91 -2.74 -9.90
C GLY A 89 -9.69 -1.86 -10.17
N LEU A 90 -9.91 -0.56 -10.00
CA LEU A 90 -8.96 0.53 -10.20
C LEU A 90 -8.90 1.37 -8.92
N VAL A 91 -7.69 1.66 -8.43
CA VAL A 91 -7.45 2.59 -7.31
C VAL A 91 -6.58 3.72 -7.82
N ILE A 92 -7.13 4.93 -7.88
CA ILE A 92 -6.53 6.08 -8.56
C ILE A 92 -6.22 7.16 -7.53
N TYR A 93 -4.94 7.32 -7.19
CA TYR A 93 -4.46 8.48 -6.44
C TYR A 93 -4.38 9.70 -7.37
N GLY A 94 -5.56 10.22 -7.71
CA GLY A 94 -5.81 11.27 -8.69
C GLY A 94 -7.31 11.41 -8.95
N ALA A 95 -7.68 12.05 -10.06
CA ALA A 95 -9.07 12.28 -10.43
C ALA A 95 -9.57 11.39 -11.58
N VAL A 96 -10.89 11.28 -11.68
CA VAL A 96 -11.63 10.58 -12.76
C VAL A 96 -12.68 11.50 -13.39
N ARG A 97 -13.35 11.06 -14.45
CA ARG A 97 -14.45 11.80 -15.10
C ARG A 97 -15.56 10.88 -15.59
N GLN A 98 -16.68 11.48 -16.03
CA GLN A 98 -17.86 10.77 -16.54
C GLN A 98 -18.45 9.83 -15.48
N VAL A 99 -18.64 10.35 -14.26
CA VAL A 99 -19.03 9.56 -13.08
C VAL A 99 -20.30 8.74 -13.32
N ASP A 100 -21.31 9.32 -13.98
CA ASP A 100 -22.57 8.65 -14.32
C ASP A 100 -22.33 7.39 -15.19
N ASP A 101 -21.35 7.42 -16.10
CA ASP A 101 -20.99 6.24 -16.89
C ASP A 101 -20.19 5.22 -16.05
N LEU A 102 -19.32 5.70 -15.15
CA LEU A 102 -18.46 4.85 -14.32
C LEU A 102 -19.27 4.03 -13.31
N GLU A 103 -20.32 4.61 -12.73
CA GLU A 103 -21.17 3.95 -11.73
C GLU A 103 -22.00 2.80 -12.32
N GLU A 104 -22.22 2.79 -13.63
CA GLU A 104 -22.94 1.71 -14.32
C GLU A 104 -22.06 0.49 -14.64
N LEU A 105 -20.73 0.63 -14.54
CA LEU A 105 -19.79 -0.42 -14.91
C LEU A 105 -19.59 -1.43 -13.77
N ASP A 106 -19.61 -2.73 -14.11
CA ASP A 106 -19.35 -3.82 -13.18
C ASP A 106 -17.85 -3.98 -12.86
N ILE A 107 -17.26 -2.95 -12.27
CA ILE A 107 -15.87 -2.86 -11.82
C ILE A 107 -15.80 -1.97 -10.57
N GLY A 108 -14.81 -2.21 -9.70
CA GLY A 108 -14.54 -1.31 -8.58
C GLY A 108 -13.69 -0.12 -9.02
N ILE A 109 -14.06 1.11 -8.67
CA ILE A 109 -13.23 2.29 -8.97
C ILE A 109 -13.19 3.17 -7.73
N GLN A 110 -12.00 3.36 -7.17
CA GLN A 110 -11.75 4.26 -6.04
C GLN A 110 -10.84 5.39 -6.50
N ALA A 111 -11.26 6.64 -6.33
CA ALA A 111 -10.47 7.80 -6.73
C ALA A 111 -10.63 8.97 -5.75
N MET A 112 -9.78 10.00 -5.83
CA MET A 112 -9.86 11.13 -4.91
C MET A 112 -10.97 12.12 -5.26
N ALA A 113 -11.22 12.34 -6.55
CA ALA A 113 -12.16 13.35 -7.01
C ALA A 113 -12.64 13.09 -8.44
N ALA A 114 -13.72 13.77 -8.83
CA ALA A 114 -14.14 13.89 -10.21
C ALA A 114 -13.76 15.27 -10.79
N ILE A 115 -13.33 15.32 -12.06
CA ILE A 115 -13.06 16.56 -12.78
C ILE A 115 -13.41 16.39 -14.27
N PRO A 116 -13.99 17.39 -14.96
CA PRO A 116 -14.35 17.25 -16.37
C PRO A 116 -13.16 17.16 -17.34
N VAL A 117 -11.99 17.73 -16.98
CA VAL A 117 -10.82 17.81 -17.87
C VAL A 117 -10.08 16.47 -17.88
N GLY A 118 -9.87 15.88 -19.05
CA GLY A 118 -9.11 14.63 -19.22
C GLY A 118 -7.59 14.82 -19.19
N ALA A 119 -6.86 13.76 -18.86
CA ALA A 119 -5.40 13.67 -18.96
C ALA A 119 -4.90 13.64 -20.41
N ALA A 120 -3.60 13.86 -20.60
CA ALA A 120 -2.93 13.57 -21.87
C ALA A 120 -2.75 12.05 -22.06
N GLY A 121 -2.44 11.62 -23.28
CA GLY A 121 -2.27 10.21 -23.64
C GLY A 121 -0.95 9.95 -24.35
N GLU A 122 0.14 10.55 -23.88
CA GLU A 122 1.48 10.43 -24.47
C GLU A 122 2.23 9.16 -24.02
N GLY A 123 1.72 8.46 -22.99
CA GLY A 123 2.33 7.23 -22.49
C GLY A 123 3.43 7.47 -21.46
N ILE A 124 3.39 8.62 -20.77
CA ILE A 124 4.43 9.01 -19.82
C ILE A 124 4.13 8.41 -18.45
N GLY A 125 4.98 7.48 -18.02
CA GLY A 125 4.90 6.88 -16.69
C GLY A 125 5.78 5.66 -16.56
N GLU A 126 5.71 5.02 -15.39
CA GLU A 126 6.41 3.79 -15.08
C GLU A 126 5.42 2.79 -14.46
N SER A 127 5.39 1.57 -14.99
CA SER A 127 4.65 0.45 -14.41
C SER A 127 5.57 -0.43 -13.57
N ASP A 128 4.98 -1.19 -12.64
CA ASP A 128 5.71 -2.13 -11.78
C ASP A 128 6.75 -1.46 -10.86
N VAL A 129 6.46 -0.21 -10.48
CA VAL A 129 7.28 0.59 -9.57
C VAL A 129 6.62 0.73 -8.22
N ARG A 130 7.44 0.85 -7.17
CA ARG A 130 6.96 1.12 -5.82
C ARG A 130 6.26 2.47 -5.78
N VAL A 131 5.01 2.49 -5.30
CA VAL A 131 4.24 3.73 -5.12
C VAL A 131 3.88 3.94 -3.65
N ASN A 132 3.75 5.19 -3.23
CA ASN A 132 3.51 5.55 -1.83
C ASN A 132 2.52 6.70 -1.74
N PHE A 133 1.37 6.44 -1.12
CA PHE A 133 0.34 7.42 -0.83
C PHE A 133 -0.57 6.90 0.29
N GLY A 134 -1.32 7.81 0.93
CA GLY A 134 -2.26 7.47 2.00
C GLY A 134 -1.61 6.69 3.16
N GLY A 135 -0.37 7.04 3.52
CA GLY A 135 0.38 6.39 4.60
C GLY A 135 0.92 4.98 4.28
N VAL A 136 0.66 4.44 3.09
CA VAL A 136 0.98 3.07 2.71
C VAL A 136 1.94 3.04 1.51
N THR A 137 2.79 2.01 1.47
CA THR A 137 3.61 1.71 0.29
C THR A 137 3.06 0.47 -0.38
N PHE A 138 2.84 0.55 -1.70
CA PHE A 138 2.33 -0.52 -2.53
C PHE A 138 3.43 -1.11 -3.39
N PHE A 139 3.44 -2.44 -3.51
CA PHE A 139 4.26 -3.17 -4.47
C PHE A 139 3.39 -4.04 -5.35
N SER A 140 3.71 -4.11 -6.64
CA SER A 140 3.09 -5.14 -7.48
C SER A 140 3.25 -6.52 -6.87
N GLY A 141 2.17 -7.29 -6.87
CA GLY A 141 2.13 -8.61 -6.28
C GLY A 141 1.48 -8.67 -4.89
N ASP A 142 1.39 -7.55 -4.17
CA ASP A 142 0.61 -7.43 -2.94
C ASP A 142 -0.90 -7.60 -3.24
N HIS A 143 -1.72 -7.71 -2.20
CA HIS A 143 -3.17 -7.83 -2.30
C HIS A 143 -3.88 -6.63 -1.70
N LEU A 144 -4.81 -6.06 -2.46
CA LEU A 144 -5.62 -4.94 -2.02
C LEU A 144 -7.08 -5.37 -1.95
N TYR A 145 -7.76 -4.91 -0.90
CA TYR A 145 -9.19 -5.08 -0.72
C TYR A 145 -9.80 -3.72 -0.41
N ALA A 146 -10.92 -3.43 -1.05
CA ALA A 146 -11.59 -2.15 -0.94
C ALA A 146 -13.10 -2.35 -0.84
N ASP A 147 -13.74 -1.52 -0.03
CA ASP A 147 -15.17 -1.29 -0.02
C ASP A 147 -15.44 0.22 0.17
N ASN A 148 -16.70 0.59 0.39
CA ASN A 148 -17.06 1.99 0.64
C ASN A 148 -16.56 2.53 2.00
N THR A 149 -16.09 1.68 2.91
CA THR A 149 -15.53 2.12 4.20
C THR A 149 -14.06 2.49 4.06
N GLY A 150 -13.29 1.72 3.30
CA GLY A 150 -11.88 2.01 3.10
C GLY A 150 -11.13 1.02 2.22
N ILE A 151 -9.81 1.18 2.20
CA ILE A 151 -8.88 0.35 1.45
C ILE A 151 -7.86 -0.23 2.42
N ILE A 152 -7.63 -1.54 2.31
CA ILE A 152 -6.60 -2.24 3.04
C ILE A 152 -5.63 -2.93 2.09
N LEU A 153 -4.37 -2.98 2.49
CA LEU A 153 -3.28 -3.67 1.80
C LEU A 153 -2.78 -4.83 2.66
N SER A 154 -2.49 -5.95 2.02
CA SER A 154 -1.83 -7.09 2.64
C SER A 154 -0.81 -7.72 1.70
N GLU A 155 0.32 -8.18 2.25
CA GLU A 155 1.38 -8.86 1.50
C GLU A 155 0.97 -10.28 1.08
N ILE A 156 -0.04 -10.87 1.72
CA ILE A 156 -0.47 -12.25 1.50
C ILE A 156 -1.89 -12.28 0.91
N ARG A 157 -2.11 -13.22 -0.02
CA ARG A 157 -3.46 -13.49 -0.54
C ARG A 157 -4.35 -14.11 0.52
N TRP A 158 -5.47 -13.45 0.83
CA TRP A 158 -6.53 -14.03 1.64
C TRP A 158 -7.57 -14.70 0.73
N ILE A 159 -7.79 -16.00 0.95
CA ILE A 159 -8.99 -16.66 0.46
C ILE A 159 -10.01 -16.59 1.59
N LEU A 160 -11.00 -15.70 1.44
CA LEU A 160 -12.20 -15.73 2.27
C LEU A 160 -12.99 -16.98 1.92
N ASN A 161 -12.96 -17.98 2.80
CA ASN A 161 -13.79 -19.17 2.66
C ASN A 161 -15.17 -18.86 3.24
N ASP A 162 -16.18 -18.94 2.37
CA ASP A 162 -17.53 -18.39 2.50
C ASP A 162 -18.44 -19.03 3.57
N ARG A 163 -17.88 -19.55 4.69
CA ARG A 163 -18.70 -20.15 5.76
C ARG A 163 -18.28 -19.87 7.19
N LYS A 164 -17.08 -19.36 7.52
CA LYS A 164 -16.64 -19.15 8.93
C LYS A 164 -15.58 -18.06 9.18
N GLY A 165 -15.37 -17.09 8.28
CA GLY A 165 -14.44 -15.98 8.58
C GLY A 165 -12.99 -16.39 8.88
N THR A 166 -12.56 -17.58 8.46
CA THR A 166 -11.15 -18.00 8.58
C THR A 166 -10.47 -17.84 7.23
N ALA A 167 -9.79 -16.72 7.01
CA ALA A 167 -8.83 -16.64 5.93
C ALA A 167 -7.61 -17.49 6.28
N ARG A 168 -7.17 -18.30 5.31
CA ARG A 168 -5.95 -19.09 5.41
C ARG A 168 -4.90 -18.41 4.55
N CYS A 169 -3.76 -18.03 5.12
CA CYS A 169 -2.57 -17.66 4.36
C CYS A 169 -2.18 -18.84 3.47
N LEU A 170 -2.29 -18.66 2.14
CA LEU A 170 -1.61 -19.54 1.21
C LEU A 170 -0.17 -19.05 1.08
N PHE A 171 0.73 -19.66 1.83
CA PHE A 171 2.08 -19.83 1.30
C PHE A 171 1.92 -20.74 0.08
N SER A 172 2.13 -20.20 -1.12
CA SER A 172 2.26 -21.03 -2.31
C SER A 172 3.27 -22.12 -2.01
N ALA A 173 2.84 -23.37 -2.17
CA ALA A 173 3.67 -24.54 -1.90
C ALA A 173 4.80 -24.59 -2.94
N LEU A 174 5.90 -23.87 -2.66
CA LEU A 174 7.21 -24.25 -3.16
C LEU A 174 7.51 -25.66 -2.63
N PRO A 175 8.04 -26.59 -3.46
CA PRO A 175 8.40 -27.93 -3.00
C PRO A 175 9.61 -27.82 -2.07
N LEU A 176 9.35 -27.61 -0.77
CA LEU A 176 10.37 -27.63 0.28
C LEU A 176 10.70 -29.09 0.63
N GLY A 177 11.60 -29.66 -0.15
CA GLY A 177 12.62 -30.53 0.43
C GLY A 177 13.64 -29.63 1.12
N LEU A 178 13.61 -29.56 2.46
CA LEU A 178 14.77 -29.53 3.37
C LEU A 178 14.37 -29.06 4.77
N HIS A 179 14.35 -30.04 5.67
CA HIS A 179 14.76 -30.00 7.08
C HIS A 179 14.31 -28.81 7.95
N SER A 180 13.25 -29.10 8.69
CA SER A 180 12.90 -28.55 9.99
C SER A 180 14.12 -28.47 10.93
N LYS A 181 14.46 -27.24 11.38
CA LYS A 181 15.02 -26.85 12.70
C LYS A 181 15.79 -25.52 12.61
N GLU A 182 15.14 -24.38 12.33
CA GLU A 182 15.80 -23.08 12.61
C GLU A 182 14.87 -21.85 12.67
N ILE A 183 13.69 -21.97 13.29
CA ILE A 183 12.83 -20.79 13.56
C ILE A 183 12.43 -20.78 15.04
N THR A 184 13.42 -20.69 15.92
CA THR A 184 13.18 -20.39 17.35
C THR A 184 14.41 -19.80 18.06
N ARG A 185 15.35 -19.16 17.34
CA ARG A 185 16.59 -18.61 17.94
C ARG A 185 16.95 -17.16 17.63
N LYS A 186 16.18 -16.42 16.83
CA LYS A 186 16.52 -15.01 16.49
C LYS A 186 15.90 -13.91 17.35
N LYS A 187 15.02 -14.20 18.32
CA LYS A 187 14.41 -13.17 19.21
C LYS A 187 15.02 -13.09 20.62
N LYS A 188 16.17 -13.74 20.89
CA LYS A 188 16.81 -13.79 22.22
C LYS A 188 18.32 -13.48 22.23
N ARG A 189 18.80 -12.69 21.27
CA ARG A 189 20.21 -12.30 21.19
C ARG A 189 20.34 -10.79 20.96
N ASN A 190 19.83 -10.00 21.90
CA ASN A 190 20.24 -8.61 22.11
C ASN A 190 19.82 -8.19 23.52
N GLN A 191 20.46 -8.76 24.53
CA GLN A 191 20.57 -8.19 25.88
C GLN A 191 21.62 -9.01 26.65
N THR A 192 22.54 -8.31 27.32
CA THR A 192 23.63 -8.79 28.21
C THR A 192 24.83 -9.45 27.48
N SER A 193 26.11 -9.17 27.73
CA SER A 193 26.82 -8.38 28.75
C SER A 193 28.33 -8.27 28.39
N SER A 194 28.92 -7.09 28.63
CA SER A 194 30.26 -6.81 29.22
C SER A 194 31.56 -7.54 28.82
N MET A 195 32.59 -6.72 28.47
CA MET A 195 34.02 -6.75 28.88
C MET A 195 34.89 -7.99 28.54
N ARG A 196 36.10 -7.95 27.94
CA ARG A 196 37.29 -7.07 28.09
C ARG A 196 38.34 -7.33 26.95
N PRO A 197 39.45 -6.56 26.83
CA PRO A 197 40.15 -6.25 25.57
C PRO A 197 41.53 -6.92 25.35
N SER A 198 42.03 -6.90 24.11
CA SER A 198 43.43 -7.18 23.76
C SER A 198 44.05 -6.11 22.83
N ARG A 199 44.86 -5.25 23.47
CA ARG A 199 46.09 -4.55 23.02
C ARG A 199 46.38 -4.45 21.50
N ALA A 200 46.41 -3.22 20.98
CA ALA A 200 47.63 -2.52 20.51
C ALA A 200 47.30 -1.37 19.53
N CYS A 201 47.19 -0.14 20.04
CA CYS A 201 47.76 1.03 19.35
C CYS A 201 47.87 2.17 20.37
N ARG A 202 49.11 2.58 20.64
CA ARG A 202 49.45 3.71 21.53
C ARG A 202 49.25 5.01 20.76
N ARG A 203 48.65 6.03 21.39
CA ARG A 203 49.25 7.37 21.60
C ARG A 203 48.28 8.31 22.34
N SER A 204 48.83 8.95 23.39
CA SER A 204 48.42 10.18 24.12
C SER A 204 46.99 10.23 24.73
N CYS A 205 46.79 9.93 26.02
CA CYS A 205 46.95 10.81 27.22
C CYS A 205 46.18 12.15 27.09
N GLN A 206 44.92 12.25 27.56
CA GLN A 206 44.45 12.58 28.94
C GLN A 206 44.32 14.10 29.21
N PRO A 207 43.53 14.55 30.21
CA PRO A 207 42.14 14.19 30.56
C PRO A 207 41.30 15.45 30.95
N PHE A 208 39.98 15.33 31.13
CA PHE A 208 39.31 15.86 32.33
C PHE A 208 37.84 15.39 32.37
N CYS A 209 37.52 14.71 33.47
CA CYS A 209 36.21 14.24 33.85
C CYS A 209 35.79 15.09 35.05
N CYS A 210 34.58 15.66 35.05
CA CYS A 210 33.89 16.01 36.29
C CYS A 210 32.38 16.12 36.08
N SER A 211 31.69 15.14 36.66
CA SER A 211 30.32 15.14 37.20
C SER A 211 29.42 16.36 36.97
N PHE A 212 28.30 16.15 36.27
CA PHE A 212 27.11 17.00 36.41
C PHE A 212 26.08 16.32 37.31
N ARG A 213 26.02 16.80 38.56
CA ARG A 213 24.93 16.57 39.51
C ARG A 213 23.93 17.70 39.29
N TRP A 214 22.73 17.37 38.80
CA TRP A 214 21.63 18.33 38.72
C TRP A 214 21.07 18.59 40.12
N LEU A 215 21.18 19.82 40.59
CA LEU A 215 20.47 20.34 41.75
C LEU A 215 19.82 21.67 41.35
N PHE A 216 18.50 21.68 41.45
CA PHE A 216 17.61 22.84 41.34
C PHE A 216 17.96 23.89 42.40
N SER A 217 18.07 25.17 42.01
CA SER A 217 17.50 26.27 42.79
C SER A 217 17.20 27.50 41.92
N ARG A 218 16.01 28.07 42.15
CA ARG A 218 15.55 29.37 41.68
C ARG A 218 16.36 30.49 42.36
N SER A 219 16.61 31.60 41.67
CA SER A 219 15.89 32.88 41.85
C SER A 219 16.70 34.12 41.43
N SER A 220 15.97 35.04 40.78
CA SER A 220 16.02 36.52 40.88
C SER A 220 17.16 37.35 40.24
N SER A 221 16.71 38.12 39.22
CA SER A 221 16.76 39.59 39.11
C SER A 221 17.95 40.29 38.43
N SER A 222 17.68 40.84 37.23
CA SER A 222 17.77 42.27 36.83
C SER A 222 17.40 42.32 35.33
N ARG A 223 16.59 43.22 34.77
CA ARG A 223 16.01 44.51 35.13
C ARG A 223 14.57 44.59 34.58
#